data_AF-T0ZE28-F1
#
_entry.id   AF-T0ZE28-F1
#
_cell.length_a   1.000
_cell.length_b   1.000
_cell.length_c   1.000
_cell.angle_alpha   90.00
_cell.angle_beta   90.00
_cell.angle_gamma   90.00
#
_symmetry.space_group_name_H-M   'P 1'
#
loop_
_entity.id
_entity.type
_entity.pdbx_description
1 polymer ?
#
loop_
_entity_poly.entity_id
_entity_poly.type
_entity_poly.pdbx_seq_one_letter_code
_entity_poly.pdbx_strand_id
1 'polypeptide(L)'
;MIRQGEQWVETDWESALAKAAAGLREHSESFGVLASASSTLEELYLAGRIARGLGAGNIDCRQRQRDFRDQQADPRFPGLGMRIADIDALEGLLVVGANLRREVPILAHRVRKAALRGATVGLINPAAFRYHFPIAAALESAPARVVGDLAAVLAAALEIAGKSAPEHVAPVLAGVQVGDTHRALAAALAHGERRALWLGALALRHPRFADLRALAAALAEVTGASLGILAEGANGAGAYLAGAVPHREAGGGAAAKPGLSA
;
A
#
# COMPACT_ATOMS: atom_id res chain seq x y z
N MET A 1 17.08 23.74 -19.13
CA MET A 1 18.35 23.24 -19.72
C MET A 1 18.04 22.12 -20.69
N ILE A 2 18.83 21.96 -21.75
CA ILE A 2 18.77 20.83 -22.69
C ILE A 2 20.15 20.18 -22.75
N ARG A 3 20.23 18.85 -22.76
CA ARG A 3 21.49 18.14 -22.95
C ARG A 3 21.85 18.12 -24.44
N GLN A 4 23.03 18.64 -24.78
CA GLN A 4 23.61 18.59 -26.12
C GLN A 4 24.96 17.84 -26.03
N GLY A 5 25.03 16.64 -26.60
CA GLY A 5 26.16 15.74 -26.39
C GLY A 5 26.35 15.38 -24.92
N GLU A 6 27.50 15.73 -24.35
CA GLU A 6 27.82 15.45 -22.94
C GLU A 6 27.52 16.61 -21.99
N GLN A 7 27.05 17.77 -22.50
CA GLN A 7 26.90 18.98 -21.70
C GLN A 7 25.44 19.40 -21.54
N TRP A 8 25.09 19.95 -20.38
CA TRP A 8 23.81 20.62 -20.15
C TRP A 8 23.94 22.10 -20.51
N VAL A 9 23.12 22.55 -21.46
CA VAL A 9 23.10 23.92 -21.96
C VAL A 9 21.87 24.64 -21.43
N GLU A 10 22.04 25.83 -20.88
CA GLU A 10 20.93 26.70 -20.48
C GLU A 10 20.15 27.18 -21.70
N THR A 11 18.84 27.33 -21.56
CA THR A 11 17.94 27.71 -22.66
C THR A 11 16.64 28.28 -22.08
N ASP A 12 15.86 28.97 -22.91
CA ASP A 12 14.54 29.48 -22.56
C ASP A 12 13.46 28.37 -22.56
N TRP A 13 12.26 28.73 -22.09
CA TRP A 13 11.12 27.81 -21.98
C TRP A 13 10.59 27.33 -23.34
N GLU A 14 10.55 28.20 -24.35
CA GLU A 14 9.99 27.88 -25.65
C GLU A 14 10.83 26.81 -26.35
N SER A 15 12.14 27.02 -26.39
CA SER A 15 13.15 26.09 -26.89
C SER A 15 13.11 24.74 -26.16
N ALA A 16 13.01 24.76 -24.82
CA ALA A 16 12.92 23.55 -24.01
C ALA A 16 11.64 22.74 -24.26
N LEU A 17 10.48 23.41 -24.28
CA LEU A 17 9.19 22.76 -24.48
C LEU A 17 9.03 22.24 -25.92
N ALA A 18 9.52 22.97 -26.93
CA ALA A 18 9.52 22.51 -28.31
C ALA A 18 10.35 21.22 -28.47
N LYS A 19 11.54 21.17 -27.86
CA LYS A 19 12.39 19.97 -27.89
C LYS A 19 11.73 18.77 -27.18
N ALA A 20 11.12 19.01 -26.01
CA ALA A 20 10.41 17.98 -25.26
C ALA A 20 9.20 17.44 -26.06
N ALA A 21 8.38 18.33 -26.63
CA ALA A 21 7.23 17.96 -27.43
C ALA A 21 7.62 17.16 -28.69
N ALA A 22 8.71 17.54 -29.36
CA ALA A 22 9.23 16.78 -30.50
C ALA A 22 9.62 15.35 -30.10
N GLY A 23 10.38 15.19 -29.01
CA GLY A 23 10.78 13.88 -28.51
C GLY A 23 9.59 13.00 -28.08
N LEU A 24 8.59 13.59 -27.42
CA LEU A 24 7.38 12.87 -27.01
C LEU A 24 6.55 12.40 -28.21
N ARG A 25 6.44 13.19 -29.27
CA ARG A 25 5.71 12.80 -30.49
C ARG A 25 6.43 11.67 -31.23
N GLU A 26 7.75 11.76 -31.34
CA GLU A 26 8.60 10.74 -31.98
C GLU A 26 8.46 9.37 -31.29
N HIS A 27 8.26 9.37 -29.96
CA HIS A 27 8.17 8.15 -29.14
C HIS A 27 6.77 7.92 -28.55
N SER A 28 5.72 8.41 -29.22
CA SER A 28 4.34 8.40 -28.72
C SER A 28 3.84 7.03 -28.25
N GLU A 29 4.26 5.95 -28.90
CA GLU A 29 3.88 4.56 -28.56
C GLU A 29 4.73 3.93 -27.43
N SER A 30 5.88 4.52 -27.09
CA SER A 30 6.88 3.90 -26.20
C SER A 30 7.29 4.76 -25.01
N PHE A 31 6.78 5.99 -24.89
CA PHE A 31 7.05 6.81 -23.71
C PHE A 31 6.18 6.41 -22.52
N GLY A 32 6.64 6.79 -21.33
CA GLY A 32 5.90 6.66 -20.09
C GLY A 32 6.13 7.84 -19.17
N VAL A 33 5.20 8.05 -18.24
CA VAL A 33 5.20 9.14 -17.27
C VAL A 33 5.30 8.55 -15.87
N LEU A 34 6.41 8.83 -15.20
CA LEU A 34 6.59 8.54 -13.78
C LEU A 34 6.19 9.78 -12.97
N ALA A 35 5.00 9.73 -12.40
CA ALA A 35 4.45 10.84 -11.64
C ALA A 35 4.87 10.76 -10.16
N SER A 36 5.11 11.91 -9.54
CA SER A 36 5.38 11.97 -8.10
C SER A 36 4.07 11.90 -7.32
N ALA A 37 3.94 10.94 -6.40
CA ALA A 37 2.82 10.89 -5.46
C ALA A 37 2.79 12.10 -4.49
N SER A 38 3.74 13.02 -4.56
CA SER A 38 3.73 14.29 -3.82
C SER A 38 3.24 15.48 -4.64
N SER A 39 2.95 15.31 -5.94
CA SER A 39 2.34 16.33 -6.78
C SER A 39 0.87 16.59 -6.40
N THR A 40 0.35 17.74 -6.80
CA THR A 40 -1.06 18.10 -6.63
C THR A 40 -1.97 17.18 -7.43
N LEU A 41 -3.25 17.14 -7.06
CA LEU A 41 -4.24 16.31 -7.77
C LEU A 41 -4.38 16.78 -9.23
N GLU A 42 -4.36 18.09 -9.44
CA GLU A 42 -4.49 18.74 -10.73
C GLU A 42 -3.29 18.44 -11.64
N GLU A 43 -2.05 18.52 -11.13
CA GLU A 43 -0.85 18.15 -11.88
C GLU A 43 -0.88 16.69 -12.30
N LEU A 44 -1.29 15.79 -11.40
CA LEU A 44 -1.41 14.35 -11.67
C LEU A 44 -2.46 14.07 -12.74
N TYR A 45 -3.60 14.75 -12.66
CA TYR A 45 -4.66 14.68 -13.65
C TYR A 45 -4.20 15.17 -15.02
N LEU A 46 -3.53 16.34 -15.08
CA LEU A 46 -3.00 16.92 -16.32
C LEU A 46 -1.91 16.04 -16.93
N ALA A 47 -1.00 15.49 -16.12
CA ALA A 47 0.02 14.56 -16.59
C ALA A 47 -0.62 13.31 -17.22
N GLY A 48 -1.66 12.76 -16.58
CA GLY A 48 -2.43 11.64 -17.11
C GLY A 48 -3.18 11.97 -18.40
N ARG A 49 -3.69 13.19 -18.53
CA ARG A 49 -4.34 13.71 -19.75
C ARG A 49 -3.35 13.89 -20.89
N ILE A 50 -2.17 14.42 -20.63
CA ILE A 50 -1.09 14.59 -21.62
C ILE A 50 -0.63 13.21 -22.11
N ALA A 51 -0.33 12.29 -21.19
CA ALA A 51 0.13 10.94 -21.53
C ALA A 51 -0.86 10.23 -22.46
N ARG A 52 -2.13 10.13 -22.01
CA ARG A 52 -3.18 9.45 -22.77
C ARG A 52 -3.56 10.17 -24.05
N GLY A 53 -3.56 11.50 -24.05
CA GLY A 53 -3.84 12.32 -25.24
C GLY A 53 -2.79 12.14 -26.34
N LEU A 54 -1.57 11.74 -25.98
CA LEU A 54 -0.50 11.38 -26.90
C LEU A 54 -0.47 9.88 -27.24
N GLY A 55 -1.45 9.10 -26.79
CA GLY A 55 -1.57 7.67 -27.08
C GLY A 55 -0.95 6.74 -26.03
N ALA A 56 -0.24 7.26 -25.02
CA ALA A 56 0.41 6.43 -24.00
C ALA A 56 -0.48 6.19 -22.77
N GLY A 57 -0.78 4.92 -22.50
CA GLY A 57 -1.38 4.48 -21.23
C GLY A 57 -0.37 4.32 -20.09
N ASN A 58 0.93 4.48 -20.38
CA ASN A 58 2.04 4.26 -19.46
C ASN A 58 2.20 5.43 -18.49
N ILE A 59 1.31 5.55 -17.50
CA ILE A 59 1.47 6.51 -16.40
C ILE A 59 1.39 5.78 -15.06
N ASP A 60 2.36 6.00 -14.19
CA ASP A 60 2.37 5.39 -12.87
C ASP A 60 3.02 6.30 -11.82
N CYS A 61 2.51 6.23 -10.59
CA CYS A 61 3.08 6.90 -9.42
C CYS A 61 3.72 5.89 -8.43
N ARG A 62 3.58 4.59 -8.67
CA ARG A 62 3.91 3.51 -7.72
C ARG A 62 5.35 2.99 -7.88
N GLN A 63 6.31 3.90 -7.99
CA GLN A 63 7.73 3.62 -8.32
C GLN A 63 8.45 2.69 -7.33
N ARG A 64 7.90 2.48 -6.13
CA ARG A 64 8.49 1.63 -5.09
C ARG A 64 7.76 0.30 -4.92
N GLN A 65 6.58 0.14 -5.53
CA GLN A 65 5.87 -1.13 -5.53
C GLN A 65 6.59 -2.09 -6.49
N ARG A 66 6.63 -3.38 -6.13
CA ARG A 66 7.36 -4.40 -6.90
C ARG A 66 6.47 -5.49 -7.49
N ASP A 67 5.29 -5.66 -6.92
CA ASP A 67 4.36 -6.71 -7.30
C ASP A 67 3.01 -6.08 -7.65
N PHE A 68 2.61 -6.28 -8.91
CA PHE A 68 1.40 -5.73 -9.50
C PHE A 68 0.44 -6.83 -9.97
N ARG A 69 0.69 -8.10 -9.60
CA ARG A 69 -0.06 -9.27 -10.09
C ARG A 69 -1.56 -9.17 -9.86
N ASP A 70 -1.97 -8.50 -8.79
CA ASP A 70 -3.36 -8.33 -8.37
C ASP A 70 -3.85 -6.88 -8.48
N GLN A 71 -3.18 -6.01 -9.25
CA GLN A 71 -3.53 -4.58 -9.34
C GLN A 71 -4.97 -4.31 -9.80
N GLN A 72 -5.61 -5.24 -10.52
CA GLN A 72 -7.02 -5.12 -10.89
C GLN A 72 -7.95 -5.10 -9.66
N ALA A 73 -7.52 -5.70 -8.55
CA ALA A 73 -8.19 -5.71 -7.26
C ALA A 73 -7.80 -4.52 -6.35
N ASP A 74 -7.07 -3.51 -6.86
CA ASP A 74 -6.77 -2.31 -6.08
C ASP A 74 -8.07 -1.65 -5.57
N PRO A 75 -8.11 -1.11 -4.34
CA PRO A 75 -9.19 -0.20 -3.99
C PRO A 75 -9.11 1.04 -4.88
N ARG A 76 -10.20 1.80 -5.04
CA ARG A 76 -10.19 3.03 -5.87
C ARG A 76 -9.04 3.98 -5.54
N PHE A 77 -8.63 4.01 -4.28
CA PHE A 77 -7.44 4.66 -3.78
C PHE A 77 -6.94 3.93 -2.52
N PRO A 78 -5.63 3.98 -2.19
CA PRO A 78 -5.12 3.48 -0.91
C PRO A 78 -5.70 4.30 0.25
N GLY A 79 -6.28 3.62 1.23
CA GLY A 79 -6.88 4.25 2.40
C GLY A 79 -6.83 3.35 3.63
N LEU A 80 -7.18 3.90 4.79
CA LEU A 80 -7.07 3.20 6.08
C LEU A 80 -8.16 2.15 6.34
N GLY A 81 -9.13 2.01 5.42
CA GLY A 81 -10.34 1.21 5.64
C GLY A 81 -11.31 1.82 6.66
N MET A 82 -10.96 2.96 7.27
CA MET A 82 -11.72 3.64 8.32
C MET A 82 -11.43 5.15 8.30
N ARG A 83 -12.22 5.94 9.05
CA ARG A 83 -11.96 7.37 9.20
C ARG A 83 -10.79 7.60 10.15
N ILE A 84 -9.97 8.60 9.88
CA ILE A 84 -8.85 8.98 10.75
C ILE A 84 -9.31 9.31 12.18
N ALA A 85 -10.51 9.89 12.32
CA ALA A 85 -11.10 10.23 13.61
C ALA A 85 -11.41 9.01 14.49
N ASP A 86 -11.64 7.84 13.88
CA ASP A 86 -12.03 6.61 14.59
C ASP A 86 -10.82 5.83 15.14
N ILE A 87 -9.60 6.22 14.75
CA ILE A 87 -8.36 5.53 15.16
C ILE A 87 -8.16 5.58 16.68
N ASP A 88 -8.48 6.72 17.31
CA ASP A 88 -8.34 6.90 18.75
C ASP A 88 -9.29 5.97 19.56
N ALA A 89 -10.28 5.37 18.90
CA ALA A 89 -11.26 4.45 19.47
C ALA A 89 -11.00 2.98 19.08
N LEU A 90 -9.91 2.67 18.35
CA LEU A 90 -9.55 1.30 18.05
C LEU A 90 -9.36 0.48 19.33
N GLU A 91 -9.69 -0.79 19.24
CA GLU A 91 -9.52 -1.78 20.32
C GLU A 91 -8.54 -2.86 19.88
N GLY A 92 -8.56 -3.28 18.61
CA GLY A 92 -7.58 -4.21 18.03
C GLY A 92 -6.88 -3.59 16.82
N LEU A 93 -5.56 -3.70 16.75
CA LEU A 93 -4.77 -3.25 15.61
C LEU A 93 -3.66 -4.24 15.28
N LEU A 94 -3.55 -4.67 14.02
CA LEU A 94 -2.36 -5.35 13.51
C LEU A 94 -1.72 -4.50 12.41
N VAL A 95 -0.41 -4.27 12.51
CA VAL A 95 0.34 -3.51 11.51
C VAL A 95 1.41 -4.42 10.90
N VAL A 96 1.42 -4.54 9.58
CA VAL A 96 2.34 -5.37 8.83
C VAL A 96 3.24 -4.49 7.97
N GLY A 97 4.55 -4.57 8.21
CA GLY A 97 5.56 -3.89 7.42
C GLY A 97 5.45 -2.36 7.46
N ALA A 98 5.38 -1.78 8.66
CA ALA A 98 5.34 -0.33 8.84
C ALA A 98 6.16 0.12 10.06
N ASN A 99 6.94 1.18 9.89
CA ASN A 99 7.44 2.01 10.97
C ASN A 99 6.56 3.26 11.11
N LEU A 100 5.44 3.15 11.83
CA LEU A 100 4.44 4.23 11.90
C LEU A 100 5.03 5.56 12.39
N ARG A 101 6.04 5.53 13.26
CA ARG A 101 6.67 6.75 13.77
C ARG A 101 7.49 7.50 12.73
N ARG A 102 8.01 6.82 11.71
CA ARG A 102 8.78 7.44 10.62
C ARG A 102 7.93 7.65 9.37
N GLU A 103 6.98 6.77 9.10
CA GLU A 103 6.11 6.82 7.94
C GLU A 103 4.94 7.80 8.15
N VAL A 104 4.22 7.67 9.26
CA VAL A 104 2.95 8.37 9.51
C VAL A 104 2.85 8.84 10.98
N PRO A 105 3.67 9.81 11.43
CA PRO A 105 3.79 10.16 12.86
C PRO A 105 2.46 10.56 13.52
N ILE A 106 1.57 11.21 12.78
CA ILE A 106 0.23 11.59 13.27
C ILE A 106 -0.64 10.35 13.52
N LEU A 107 -0.57 9.34 12.65
CA LEU A 107 -1.26 8.07 12.88
C LEU A 107 -0.64 7.33 14.07
N ALA A 108 0.70 7.30 14.19
CA ALA A 108 1.36 6.73 15.36
C ALA A 108 0.93 7.39 16.68
N HIS A 109 0.70 8.71 16.68
CA HIS A 109 0.17 9.42 17.85
C HIS A 109 -1.27 9.03 18.19
N ARG A 110 -2.13 8.82 17.18
CA ARG A 110 -3.52 8.35 17.39
C ARG A 110 -3.56 6.91 17.88
N VAL A 111 -2.75 6.02 17.29
CA VAL A 111 -2.56 4.65 17.77
C VAL A 111 -2.08 4.64 19.22
N ARG A 112 -1.15 5.54 19.58
CA ARG A 112 -0.73 5.70 20.99
C ARG A 112 -1.90 6.04 21.91
N LYS A 113 -2.81 6.94 21.50
CA LYS A 113 -3.99 7.26 22.31
C LYS A 113 -4.90 6.04 22.49
N ALA A 114 -5.14 5.28 21.44
CA ALA A 114 -5.93 4.05 21.50
C ALA A 114 -5.28 3.01 22.42
N ALA A 115 -3.98 2.77 22.27
CA ALA A 115 -3.22 1.82 23.10
C ALA A 115 -3.24 2.21 24.58
N LEU A 116 -3.12 3.51 24.91
CA LEU A 116 -3.25 3.99 26.29
C LEU A 116 -4.68 3.86 26.86
N ARG A 117 -5.69 3.70 26.01
CA ARG A 117 -7.08 3.41 26.39
C ARG A 117 -7.40 1.91 26.44
N GLY A 118 -6.40 1.05 26.22
CA GLY A 118 -6.55 -0.41 26.30
C GLY A 118 -6.55 -1.13 24.96
N ALA A 119 -6.35 -0.44 23.83
CA ALA A 119 -6.25 -1.12 22.54
C ALA A 119 -5.03 -2.06 22.49
N THR A 120 -5.21 -3.26 21.95
CA THR A 120 -4.13 -4.20 21.70
C THR A 120 -3.52 -3.96 20.33
N VAL A 121 -2.20 -3.74 20.30
CA VAL A 121 -1.45 -3.47 19.07
C VAL A 121 -0.48 -4.63 18.80
N GLY A 122 -0.67 -5.29 17.66
CA GLY A 122 0.21 -6.30 17.08
C GLY A 122 1.08 -5.71 15.96
N LEU A 123 2.33 -6.16 15.86
CA LEU A 123 3.28 -5.71 14.83
C LEU A 123 3.98 -6.89 14.16
N ILE A 124 4.06 -6.89 12.83
CA ILE A 124 4.93 -7.77 12.04
C ILE A 124 5.89 -6.90 11.23
N ASN A 125 7.19 -6.97 11.50
CA ASN A 125 8.19 -6.10 10.85
C ASN A 125 9.52 -6.83 10.63
N PRO A 126 10.34 -6.40 9.65
CA PRO A 126 11.66 -6.99 9.43
C PRO A 126 12.73 -6.62 10.45
N ALA A 127 12.41 -5.69 11.36
CA ALA A 127 13.26 -5.30 12.46
C ALA A 127 12.38 -4.78 13.61
N ALA A 128 12.88 -4.87 14.84
CA ALA A 128 12.29 -4.20 15.99
C ALA A 128 12.35 -2.66 15.84
N PHE A 129 11.18 -2.02 15.78
CA PHE A 129 11.06 -0.57 15.82
C PHE A 129 10.64 -0.08 17.19
N ARG A 130 11.17 1.08 17.60
CA ARG A 130 10.87 1.68 18.90
C ARG A 130 9.52 2.42 18.87
N TYR A 131 8.54 1.93 19.62
CA TYR A 131 7.27 2.60 19.87
C TYR A 131 7.18 3.15 21.31
N HIS A 132 6.37 4.20 21.51
CA HIS A 132 6.19 4.88 22.81
C HIS A 132 4.80 4.62 23.40
N PHE A 133 4.28 3.43 23.15
CA PHE A 133 2.99 2.92 23.59
C PHE A 133 3.07 1.40 23.75
N PRO A 134 2.19 0.78 24.56
CA PRO A 134 2.19 -0.67 24.76
C PRO A 134 1.97 -1.43 23.45
N ILE A 135 2.77 -2.48 23.24
CA ILE A 135 2.63 -3.43 22.13
C ILE A 135 2.25 -4.77 22.75
N ALA A 136 1.12 -5.33 22.33
CA ALA A 136 0.59 -6.58 22.85
C ALA A 136 1.38 -7.79 22.32
N ALA A 137 1.75 -7.74 21.03
CA ALA A 137 2.58 -8.76 20.40
C ALA A 137 3.42 -8.15 19.27
N ALA A 138 4.64 -8.62 19.11
CA ALA A 138 5.53 -8.21 18.02
C ALA A 138 6.25 -9.43 17.46
N LEU A 139 6.37 -9.48 16.14
CA LEU A 139 7.13 -10.49 15.43
C LEU A 139 8.16 -9.80 14.53
N GLU A 140 9.44 -10.03 14.83
CA GLU A 140 10.54 -9.68 13.96
C GLU A 140 10.75 -10.81 12.95
N SER A 141 10.55 -10.53 11.67
CA SER A 141 10.50 -11.54 10.62
C SER A 141 11.35 -11.12 9.43
N ALA A 142 12.30 -11.96 9.02
CA ALA A 142 13.06 -11.73 7.79
C ALA A 142 12.08 -11.50 6.61
N PRO A 143 12.37 -10.61 5.65
CA PRO A 143 11.42 -10.28 4.59
C PRO A 143 10.80 -11.50 3.87
N ALA A 144 11.60 -12.54 3.61
CA ALA A 144 11.14 -13.77 2.97
C ALA A 144 10.09 -14.57 3.78
N ARG A 145 10.01 -14.35 5.10
CA ARG A 145 9.14 -15.06 6.04
C ARG A 145 7.82 -14.34 6.31
N VAL A 146 7.73 -13.02 6.06
CA VAL A 146 6.55 -12.20 6.39
C VAL A 146 5.25 -12.77 5.80
N VAL A 147 5.26 -13.30 4.58
CA VAL A 147 4.08 -13.94 3.96
C VAL A 147 3.66 -15.18 4.74
N GLY A 148 4.61 -16.05 5.09
CA GLY A 148 4.33 -17.26 5.87
C GLY A 148 3.88 -16.96 7.29
N ASP A 149 4.44 -15.92 7.90
CA ASP A 149 4.05 -15.51 9.25
C ASP A 149 2.66 -14.88 9.26
N LEU A 150 2.30 -14.06 8.27
CA LEU A 150 0.94 -13.54 8.12
C LEU A 150 -0.07 -14.68 7.85
N ALA A 151 0.32 -15.70 7.07
CA ALA A 151 -0.47 -16.90 6.88
C ALA A 151 -0.67 -17.67 8.19
N ALA A 152 0.35 -17.74 9.05
CA ALA A 152 0.24 -18.37 10.38
C ALA A 152 -0.64 -17.58 11.35
N VAL A 153 -0.62 -16.24 11.27
CA VAL A 153 -1.58 -15.39 12.01
C VAL A 153 -3.00 -15.62 11.51
N LEU A 154 -3.22 -15.77 10.20
CA LEU A 154 -4.53 -16.11 9.64
C LEU A 154 -5.02 -17.48 10.12
N ALA A 155 -4.18 -18.51 10.10
CA ALA A 155 -4.52 -19.83 10.64
C ALA A 155 -4.92 -19.74 12.12
N ALA A 156 -4.15 -19.01 12.95
CA ALA A 156 -4.49 -18.79 14.35
C ALA A 156 -5.81 -18.02 14.54
N ALA A 157 -6.09 -17.03 13.70
CA ALA A 157 -7.34 -16.27 13.75
C ALA A 157 -8.56 -17.12 13.38
N LEU A 158 -8.41 -18.03 12.41
CA LEU A 158 -9.43 -19.01 12.04
C LEU A 158 -9.74 -19.96 13.18
N GLU A 159 -8.72 -20.45 13.89
CA GLU A 159 -8.88 -21.28 15.10
C GLU A 159 -9.63 -20.52 16.21
N ILE A 160 -9.28 -19.26 16.48
CA ILE A 160 -9.96 -18.41 17.48
C ILE A 160 -11.43 -18.16 17.09
N ALA A 161 -11.68 -17.90 15.80
CA ALA A 161 -13.01 -17.59 15.30
C ALA A 161 -13.90 -18.84 15.08
N GLY A 162 -13.34 -20.05 15.15
CA GLY A 162 -14.04 -21.28 14.81
C GLY A 162 -14.51 -21.33 13.34
N LYS A 163 -13.77 -20.69 12.43
CA LYS A 163 -14.12 -20.57 11.00
C LYS A 163 -13.18 -21.42 10.14
N SER A 164 -13.68 -21.87 8.98
CA SER A 164 -12.86 -22.52 7.96
C SER A 164 -12.14 -21.50 7.09
N ALA A 165 -10.98 -21.89 6.55
CA ALA A 165 -10.22 -21.06 5.63
C ALA A 165 -11.00 -20.78 4.33
N PRO A 166 -11.00 -19.53 3.81
CA PRO A 166 -11.51 -19.25 2.47
C PRO A 166 -10.75 -20.04 1.39
N GLU A 167 -11.45 -20.49 0.36
CA GLU A 167 -10.89 -21.38 -0.68
C GLU A 167 -9.62 -20.83 -1.34
N HIS A 168 -9.57 -19.53 -1.59
CA HIS A 168 -8.46 -18.87 -2.28
C HIS A 168 -7.17 -18.79 -1.45
N VAL A 169 -7.24 -18.92 -0.11
CA VAL A 169 -6.06 -18.92 0.78
C VAL A 169 -5.76 -20.29 1.38
N ALA A 170 -6.70 -21.24 1.32
CA ALA A 170 -6.52 -22.58 1.89
C ALA A 170 -5.23 -23.30 1.43
N PRO A 171 -4.79 -23.23 0.16
CA PRO A 171 -3.53 -23.84 -0.27
C PRO A 171 -2.29 -23.22 0.40
N VAL A 172 -2.33 -21.92 0.70
CA VAL A 172 -1.22 -21.20 1.35
C VAL A 172 -1.15 -21.54 2.84
N LEU A 173 -2.27 -21.93 3.45
CA LEU A 173 -2.36 -22.34 4.85
C LEU A 173 -1.94 -23.80 5.08
N ALA A 174 -1.91 -24.63 4.03
CA ALA A 174 -1.54 -26.03 4.13
C ALA A 174 -0.09 -26.18 4.66
N GLY A 175 0.06 -26.84 5.81
CA GLY A 175 1.37 -27.08 6.43
C GLY A 175 1.99 -25.89 7.17
N VAL A 176 1.27 -24.77 7.29
CA VAL A 176 1.72 -23.60 8.06
C VAL A 176 1.85 -23.95 9.54
N GLN A 177 2.99 -23.58 10.14
CA GLN A 177 3.27 -23.82 11.55
C GLN A 177 2.83 -22.62 12.39
N VAL A 178 1.83 -22.82 13.25
CA VAL A 178 1.30 -21.78 14.15
C VAL A 178 2.03 -21.85 15.50
N GLY A 179 2.87 -20.85 15.79
CA GLY A 179 3.52 -20.69 17.09
C GLY A 179 2.80 -19.70 18.01
N ASP A 180 3.28 -19.58 19.24
CA ASP A 180 2.66 -18.74 20.28
C ASP A 180 2.57 -17.26 19.89
N THR A 181 3.62 -16.71 19.25
CA THR A 181 3.60 -15.32 18.76
C THR A 181 2.53 -15.11 17.69
N HIS A 182 2.28 -16.09 16.81
CA HIS A 182 1.21 -16.01 15.81
C HIS A 182 -0.17 -15.96 16.48
N ARG A 183 -0.38 -16.80 17.51
CA ARG A 183 -1.60 -16.82 18.32
C ARG A 183 -1.80 -15.50 19.06
N ALA A 184 -0.73 -14.93 19.63
CA ALA A 184 -0.79 -13.64 20.32
C ALA A 184 -1.12 -12.49 19.36
N LEU A 185 -0.57 -12.47 18.14
CA LEU A 185 -0.91 -11.48 17.11
C LEU A 185 -2.37 -11.61 16.65
N ALA A 186 -2.85 -12.82 16.43
CA ALA A 186 -4.25 -13.07 16.07
C ALA A 186 -5.21 -12.63 17.18
N ALA A 187 -4.89 -12.94 18.45
CA ALA A 187 -5.66 -12.49 19.61
C ALA A 187 -5.65 -10.96 19.76
N ALA A 188 -4.51 -10.30 19.53
CA ALA A 188 -4.40 -8.84 19.56
C ALA A 188 -5.25 -8.16 18.48
N LEU A 189 -5.37 -8.76 17.29
CA LEU A 189 -6.26 -8.24 16.24
C LEU A 189 -7.74 -8.50 16.56
N ALA A 190 -8.06 -9.65 17.15
CA ALA A 190 -9.42 -10.06 17.48
C ALA A 190 -10.02 -9.36 18.71
N HIS A 191 -9.28 -8.48 19.39
CA HIS A 191 -9.73 -7.78 20.59
C HIS A 191 -10.74 -6.66 20.27
N GLY A 192 -11.77 -6.52 21.12
CA GLY A 192 -12.81 -5.48 21.01
C GLY A 192 -13.65 -5.60 19.74
N GLU A 193 -14.36 -4.56 19.32
CA GLU A 193 -15.18 -4.54 18.11
C GLU A 193 -14.56 -3.67 17.02
N ARG A 194 -13.94 -2.55 17.41
CA ARG A 194 -13.29 -1.61 16.48
C ARG A 194 -11.88 -2.07 16.19
N ARG A 195 -11.75 -2.89 15.14
CA ARG A 195 -10.50 -3.56 14.75
C ARG A 195 -9.98 -3.04 13.41
N ALA A 196 -8.66 -2.96 13.25
CA ALA A 196 -8.03 -2.61 11.98
C ALA A 196 -6.78 -3.45 11.68
N LEU A 197 -6.54 -3.71 10.40
CA LEU A 197 -5.34 -4.33 9.86
C LEU A 197 -4.72 -3.38 8.84
N TRP A 198 -3.47 -2.94 9.07
CA TRP A 198 -2.79 -2.01 8.18
C TRP A 198 -1.55 -2.62 7.53
N LEU A 199 -1.46 -2.47 6.21
CA LEU A 199 -0.26 -2.74 5.42
C LEU A 199 0.52 -1.44 5.22
N GLY A 200 1.78 -1.40 5.65
CA GLY A 200 2.65 -0.24 5.55
C GLY A 200 3.56 -0.22 4.33
N ALA A 201 4.49 0.73 4.30
CA ALA A 201 5.39 0.92 3.17
C ALA A 201 6.30 -0.30 2.90
N LEU A 202 6.74 -1.03 3.93
CA LEU A 202 7.56 -2.23 3.74
C LEU A 202 6.75 -3.39 3.15
N ALA A 203 5.46 -3.49 3.51
CA ALA A 203 4.57 -4.47 2.90
C ALA A 203 4.30 -4.12 1.42
N LEU A 204 4.01 -2.86 1.11
CA LEU A 204 3.77 -2.38 -0.26
C LEU A 204 4.96 -2.64 -1.20
N ARG A 205 6.18 -2.52 -0.67
CA ARG A 205 7.43 -2.73 -1.42
C ARG A 205 7.86 -4.20 -1.49
N HIS A 206 7.07 -5.12 -0.91
CA HIS A 206 7.41 -6.53 -0.85
C HIS A 206 7.26 -7.20 -2.23
N PRO A 207 8.18 -8.11 -2.66
CA PRO A 207 8.07 -8.82 -3.94
C PRO A 207 6.84 -9.73 -4.08
N ARG A 208 6.18 -10.02 -2.95
CA ARG A 208 4.94 -10.82 -2.87
C ARG A 208 3.81 -10.02 -2.24
N PHE A 209 3.69 -8.74 -2.60
CA PHE A 209 2.65 -7.86 -2.05
C PHE A 209 1.24 -8.37 -2.35
N ALA A 210 1.00 -8.98 -3.51
CA ALA A 210 -0.29 -9.57 -3.84
C ALA A 210 -0.70 -10.65 -2.83
N ASP A 211 0.24 -11.50 -2.43
CA ASP A 211 0.01 -12.56 -1.46
C ASP A 211 -0.29 -11.97 -0.06
N LEU A 212 0.45 -10.92 0.34
CA LEU A 212 0.20 -10.21 1.60
C LEU A 212 -1.18 -9.59 1.62
N ARG A 213 -1.63 -9.00 0.51
CA ARG A 213 -2.94 -8.39 0.40
C ARG A 213 -4.06 -9.42 0.45
N ALA A 214 -3.91 -10.56 -0.24
CA ALA A 214 -4.89 -11.65 -0.18
C ALA A 214 -5.04 -12.21 1.24
N LEU A 215 -3.92 -12.48 1.93
CA LEU A 215 -3.93 -12.95 3.31
C LEU A 215 -4.50 -11.90 4.27
N ALA A 216 -4.19 -10.62 4.07
CA ALA A 216 -4.72 -9.53 4.88
C ALA A 216 -6.24 -9.35 4.67
N ALA A 217 -6.74 -9.50 3.44
CA ALA A 217 -8.17 -9.48 3.15
C ALA A 217 -8.91 -10.63 3.83
N ALA A 218 -8.39 -11.85 3.72
CA ALA A 218 -8.95 -13.01 4.43
C ALA A 218 -8.91 -12.83 5.96
N LEU A 219 -7.80 -12.30 6.50
CA LEU A 219 -7.68 -12.03 7.94
C LEU A 219 -8.68 -10.97 8.42
N ALA A 220 -8.86 -9.90 7.63
CA ALA A 220 -9.86 -8.87 7.89
C ALA A 220 -11.28 -9.45 7.88
N GLU A 221 -11.61 -10.32 6.92
CA GLU A 221 -12.91 -11.00 6.85
C GLU A 221 -13.16 -11.92 8.05
N VAL A 222 -12.16 -12.73 8.44
CA VAL A 222 -12.27 -13.65 9.57
C VAL A 222 -12.49 -12.89 10.88
N THR A 223 -11.73 -11.82 11.08
CA THR A 223 -11.71 -11.03 12.32
C THR A 223 -12.71 -9.87 12.34
N GLY A 224 -13.38 -9.55 11.24
CA GLY A 224 -14.21 -8.34 11.11
C GLY A 224 -13.42 -7.03 11.18
N ALA A 225 -12.09 -7.07 11.03
CA ALA A 225 -11.25 -5.88 11.04
C ALA A 225 -11.36 -5.09 9.73
N SER A 226 -11.23 -3.76 9.82
CA SER A 226 -11.11 -2.92 8.64
C SER A 226 -9.70 -3.07 8.04
N LEU A 227 -9.60 -3.44 6.76
CA LEU A 227 -8.33 -3.51 6.04
C LEU A 227 -7.95 -2.13 5.50
N GLY A 228 -6.73 -1.69 5.81
CA GLY A 228 -6.16 -0.45 5.30
C GLY A 228 -4.77 -0.63 4.70
N ILE A 229 -4.43 0.23 3.74
CA ILE A 229 -3.10 0.37 3.15
C ILE A 229 -2.65 1.80 3.42
N LEU A 230 -1.49 1.96 4.06
CA LEU A 230 -0.89 3.27 4.29
C LEU A 230 -0.41 3.82 2.94
N ALA A 231 -1.07 4.87 2.45
CA ALA A 231 -0.70 5.51 1.20
C ALA A 231 0.75 6.03 1.25
N GLU A 232 1.49 5.84 0.17
CA GLU A 232 2.86 6.34 0.03
C GLU A 232 2.85 7.72 -0.65
N GLY A 233 3.70 8.63 -0.18
CA GLY A 233 3.75 10.01 -0.65
C GLY A 233 2.71 10.93 0.00
N ALA A 234 2.78 12.23 -0.28
CA ALA A 234 1.88 13.21 0.33
C ALA A 234 0.45 13.15 -0.23
N ASN A 235 0.29 12.65 -1.46
CA ASN A 235 -0.96 12.64 -2.22
C ASN A 235 -1.16 11.30 -2.97
N GLY A 236 -0.68 10.18 -2.43
CA GLY A 236 -0.82 8.86 -3.07
C GLY A 236 -2.28 8.47 -3.32
N ALA A 237 -3.20 8.82 -2.41
CA ALA A 237 -4.63 8.63 -2.64
C ALA A 237 -5.16 9.48 -3.81
N GLY A 238 -4.73 10.75 -3.89
CA GLY A 238 -5.08 11.63 -5.00
C GLY A 238 -4.49 11.16 -6.32
N ALA A 239 -3.29 10.58 -6.35
CA ALA A 239 -2.69 10.01 -7.56
C ALA A 239 -3.56 8.89 -8.15
N TYR A 240 -4.06 7.99 -7.31
CA TYR A 240 -5.03 6.98 -7.74
C TYR A 240 -6.33 7.61 -8.26
N LEU A 241 -6.89 8.59 -7.55
CA LEU A 241 -8.11 9.28 -7.96
C LEU A 241 -7.97 10.09 -9.26
N ALA A 242 -6.79 10.66 -9.51
CA ALA A 242 -6.45 11.36 -10.75
C ALA A 242 -6.22 10.42 -11.94
N GLY A 243 -6.16 9.10 -11.70
CA GLY A 243 -5.78 8.13 -12.71
C GLY A 243 -4.28 8.21 -13.06
N ALA A 244 -3.41 8.57 -12.12
CA ALA A 244 -1.96 8.47 -12.29
C ALA A 244 -1.45 7.03 -12.02
N VAL A 245 -2.19 6.05 -12.54
CA VAL A 245 -1.88 4.61 -12.51
C VAL A 245 -2.28 4.01 -13.86
N PRO A 246 -1.62 2.94 -14.32
CA PRO A 246 -1.72 2.51 -15.71
C PRO A 246 -3.01 1.77 -16.04
N HIS A 247 -3.70 1.21 -15.04
CA HIS A 247 -4.88 0.37 -15.22
C HIS A 247 -6.21 1.10 -14.98
N ARG A 248 -6.18 2.40 -14.63
CA ARG A 248 -7.38 3.20 -14.35
C ARG A 248 -7.35 4.57 -14.97
N GLU A 249 -8.54 5.14 -15.12
CA GLU A 249 -8.77 6.53 -15.43
C GLU A 249 -9.11 7.34 -14.17
N ALA A 250 -9.21 8.66 -14.33
CA ALA A 250 -9.64 9.54 -13.25
C ALA A 250 -11.02 9.11 -12.70
N GLY A 251 -11.20 9.23 -11.39
CA GLY A 251 -12.39 8.74 -10.68
C GLY A 251 -12.41 7.22 -10.44
N GLY A 252 -11.36 6.50 -10.84
CA GLY A 252 -11.22 5.07 -10.60
C GLY A 252 -11.92 4.17 -11.62
N GLY A 253 -12.31 4.71 -12.78
CA GLY A 253 -12.80 3.91 -13.91
C GLY A 253 -11.69 3.00 -14.46
N ALA A 254 -12.04 1.84 -15.02
CA ALA A 254 -11.04 0.99 -15.67
C ALA A 254 -10.54 1.66 -16.95
N ALA A 255 -9.22 1.62 -17.20
CA ALA A 255 -8.66 2.11 -18.45
C ALA A 255 -9.02 1.14 -19.60
N ALA A 256 -9.45 1.67 -20.75
CA ALA A 256 -9.81 0.84 -21.91
C ALA A 256 -8.63 0.00 -22.43
N LYS A 257 -7.42 0.57 -22.37
CA LYS A 257 -6.15 -0.13 -22.59
C LYS A 257 -5.22 0.16 -21.41
N PRO A 258 -5.02 -0.81 -20.51
CA PRO A 258 -4.03 -0.67 -19.43
C PRO A 258 -2.62 -0.46 -19.98
N GLY A 259 -1.88 0.48 -19.39
CA GLY A 259 -0.45 0.67 -19.66
C GLY A 259 0.46 -0.27 -18.87
N LEU A 260 1.76 -0.06 -19.03
CA LEU A 260 2.80 -0.74 -18.25
C LEU A 260 2.91 -0.14 -16.84
N SER A 261 3.22 -0.99 -15.85
CA SER A 261 3.55 -0.56 -14.48
C SER A 261 5.04 -0.22 -14.37
N ALA A 262 5.36 0.72 -13.47
CA ALA A 262 6.73 1.19 -13.24
C ALA A 262 7.65 0.15 -12.59
#